data_AF-A0A397IA04-F1
#
_entry.id   AF-A0A397IA04-F1
#
_cell.length_a   1.000
_cell.length_b   1.000
_cell.length_c   1.000
_cell.angle_alpha   90.00
_cell.angle_beta   90.00
_cell.angle_gamma   90.00
#
_symmetry.space_group_name_H-M   'P 1'
#
loop_
_entity.id
_entity.type
_entity.pdbx_description
1 polymer ?
#
loop_
_entity_poly.entity_id
_entity_poly.type
_entity_poly.pdbx_seq_one_letter_code
_entity_poly.pdbx_strand_id
1 'polypeptide(L)'
;MSGKDIIQKVKPYMEIFNKQLLDEPVKSIILPELPSQTQELFSTIIINEHAAEISSRIDRKNTIYSLNNIPYVFQLILRSSRDGFDPKIFWKICHGHSNTGTILKVADTDEILGGFNPLEWNKTDG
;
A
#
# COMPACT_ATOMS: atom_id res chain seq x y z
N MET A 1 7.14 -26.44 -19.70
CA MET A 1 6.66 -26.96 -18.39
C MET A 1 5.26 -26.44 -18.20
N SER A 2 4.27 -27.32 -18.07
CA SER A 2 2.85 -26.94 -18.04
C SER A 2 2.42 -26.66 -16.60
N GLY A 3 1.48 -25.74 -16.36
CA GLY A 3 0.97 -25.43 -15.02
C GLY A 3 0.42 -26.64 -14.24
N LYS A 4 0.08 -27.73 -14.95
CA LYS A 4 -0.29 -29.02 -14.36
C LYS A 4 0.86 -29.68 -13.60
N ASP A 5 2.10 -29.50 -14.04
CA ASP A 5 3.30 -30.08 -13.41
C ASP A 5 3.62 -29.42 -12.05
N ILE A 6 3.18 -28.17 -11.86
CA ILE A 6 3.39 -27.40 -10.62
C ILE A 6 2.39 -27.83 -9.55
N ILE A 7 1.12 -27.97 -9.93
CA ILE A 7 0.05 -28.36 -8.98
C ILE A 7 0.31 -29.75 -8.38
N GLN A 8 0.85 -30.67 -9.18
CA GLN A 8 1.13 -32.04 -8.73
C GLN A 8 2.30 -32.10 -7.72
N LYS A 9 3.23 -31.14 -7.77
CA LYS A 9 4.33 -31.01 -6.79
C LYS A 9 3.92 -30.36 -5.48
N VAL A 10 2.92 -29.47 -5.50
CA VAL A 10 2.47 -28.74 -4.29
C VAL A 10 1.49 -29.57 -3.45
N LYS A 11 0.67 -30.41 -4.09
CA LYS A 11 -0.38 -31.20 -3.42
C LYS A 11 0.10 -32.05 -2.23
N PRO A 12 1.25 -32.77 -2.28
CA PRO A 12 1.72 -33.58 -1.16
C PRO A 12 2.09 -32.76 0.09
N TYR A 13 2.55 -31.52 -0.09
CA TYR A 13 2.95 -30.65 1.03
C TYR A 13 1.74 -30.07 1.77
N MET A 14 0.64 -29.80 1.06
CA MET A 14 -0.61 -29.31 1.66
C MET A 14 -1.29 -30.37 2.54
N GLU A 15 -1.16 -31.65 2.20
CA GLU A 15 -1.69 -32.76 3.00
C GLU A 15 -0.89 -32.99 4.29
N ILE A 16 0.42 -32.71 4.28
CA ILE A 16 1.28 -32.79 5.46
C ILE A 16 1.00 -31.63 6.43
N PHE A 17 0.82 -30.42 5.90
CA PHE A 17 0.58 -29.22 6.71
C PHE A 17 -0.76 -29.26 7.46
N ASN A 18 -1.80 -29.80 6.82
CA ASN A 18 -3.13 -29.91 7.44
C ASN A 18 -3.22 -31.04 8.49
N LYS A 19 -2.36 -32.07 8.43
CA LYS A 19 -2.35 -33.16 9.42
C LYS A 19 -1.66 -32.80 10.73
N GLN A 20 -0.72 -31.85 10.74
CA GLN A 20 0.00 -31.48 11.96
C GLN A 20 -0.78 -30.52 12.88
N LEU A 21 -1.95 -30.01 12.44
CA LEU A 21 -2.69 -28.96 13.14
C LEU A 21 -3.94 -29.43 13.90
N LEU A 22 -4.22 -30.74 13.97
CA LEU A 22 -5.52 -31.22 14.48
C LEU A 22 -5.49 -32.25 15.61
N ASP A 23 -4.33 -32.60 16.18
CA ASP A 23 -4.27 -33.55 17.30
C ASP A 23 -3.35 -33.04 18.43
N GLU A 24 -3.90 -32.26 19.38
CA GLU A 24 -3.73 -32.43 20.84
C GLU A 24 -4.36 -31.26 21.67
N PRO A 25 -4.82 -31.52 22.92
CA PRO A 25 -5.61 -30.56 23.69
C PRO A 25 -4.78 -29.69 24.67
N VAL A 26 -5.11 -28.39 24.68
CA VAL A 26 -4.94 -27.36 25.74
C VAL A 26 -3.60 -27.30 26.49
N LYS A 27 -2.85 -26.22 26.25
CA LYS A 27 -2.19 -25.47 27.33
C LYS A 27 -2.14 -23.99 26.99
N SER A 28 -2.77 -23.19 27.85
CA SER A 28 -2.72 -21.73 27.82
C SER A 28 -1.27 -21.25 27.87
N ILE A 29 -0.74 -20.86 26.72
CA ILE A 29 0.33 -19.87 26.65
C ILE A 29 -0.38 -18.61 26.19
N ILE A 30 -0.37 -17.60 27.05
CA ILE A 30 -0.69 -16.24 26.67
C ILE A 30 0.37 -15.85 25.64
N LEU A 31 0.12 -16.15 24.36
CA LEU A 31 0.76 -15.43 23.28
C LEU A 31 0.10 -14.05 23.28
N PRO A 32 0.89 -12.96 23.18
CA PRO A 32 0.29 -11.67 22.91
C PRO A 32 -0.57 -11.85 21.67
N GLU A 33 -1.84 -11.47 21.75
CA GLU A 33 -2.70 -11.36 20.58
C GLU A 33 -1.88 -10.61 19.53
N LEU A 34 -1.41 -11.34 18.50
CA LEU A 34 -0.88 -10.69 17.33
C LEU A 34 -2.05 -9.84 16.88
N PRO A 35 -1.93 -8.49 16.85
CA PRO A 35 -3.05 -7.67 16.46
C PRO A 35 -3.50 -8.25 15.13
N SER A 36 -4.79 -8.54 15.03
CA SER A 36 -5.46 -8.69 13.76
C SER A 36 -5.14 -7.40 13.00
N GLN A 37 -4.03 -7.41 12.28
CA GLN A 37 -3.55 -6.28 11.52
C GLN A 37 -4.46 -6.33 10.30
N THR A 38 -5.68 -5.81 10.48
CA THR A 38 -6.35 -5.06 9.43
C THR A 38 -5.24 -4.26 8.79
N GLN A 39 -4.76 -4.71 7.63
CA GLN A 39 -3.88 -3.93 6.79
C GLN A 39 -4.67 -2.67 6.52
N GLU A 40 -4.46 -1.65 7.35
CA GLU A 40 -5.07 -0.36 7.14
C GLU A 40 -4.68 0.02 5.72
N LEU A 41 -5.68 0.09 4.84
CA LEU A 41 -5.45 0.50 3.47
C LEU A 41 -4.77 1.87 3.56
N PHE A 42 -3.56 1.97 3.01
CA PHE A 42 -2.81 3.24 3.03
C PHE A 42 -3.56 4.33 2.25
N SER A 43 -4.55 3.96 1.43
CA SER A 43 -5.43 4.90 0.75
C SER A 43 -6.88 4.43 0.76
N THR A 44 -7.78 5.40 0.85
CA THR A 44 -9.22 5.24 0.60
C THR A 44 -9.63 5.75 -0.78
N ILE A 45 -8.68 6.28 -1.56
CA ILE A 45 -8.91 6.94 -2.85
C ILE A 45 -8.33 6.12 -4.01
N ILE A 46 -7.15 5.52 -3.81
CA ILE A 46 -6.44 4.79 -4.87
C ILE A 46 -6.39 3.29 -4.62
N ILE A 47 -6.41 2.54 -5.72
CA ILE A 47 -6.24 1.08 -5.77
C ILE A 47 -4.94 0.75 -6.51
N ASN A 48 -4.60 -0.53 -6.63
CA ASN A 48 -3.33 -0.98 -7.21
C ASN A 48 -3.15 -0.58 -8.68
N GLU A 49 -4.24 -0.51 -9.44
CA GLU A 49 -4.27 -0.04 -10.82
C GLU A 49 -3.81 1.42 -10.92
N HIS A 50 -4.33 2.28 -10.04
CA HIS A 50 -3.90 3.67 -9.96
C HIS A 50 -2.44 3.77 -9.50
N ALA A 51 -2.02 2.94 -8.54
CA ALA A 51 -0.64 2.90 -8.08
C ALA A 51 0.32 2.55 -9.23
N ALA A 52 0.00 1.53 -10.04
CA ALA A 52 0.79 1.15 -11.22
C ALA A 52 0.87 2.29 -12.26
N GLU A 53 -0.23 2.99 -12.50
CA GLU A 53 -0.26 4.13 -13.42
C GLU A 53 0.58 5.30 -12.91
N ILE A 54 0.42 5.68 -11.63
CA ILE A 54 1.21 6.73 -10.99
C ILE A 54 2.70 6.39 -11.06
N SER A 55 3.08 5.15 -10.72
CA SER A 55 4.46 4.68 -10.82
C SER A 55 5.02 4.82 -12.23
N SER A 56 4.25 4.45 -13.26
CA SER A 56 4.69 4.62 -14.64
C SER A 56 4.82 6.09 -15.04
N ARG A 57 3.94 6.96 -14.56
CA ARG A 57 4.01 8.42 -14.83
C ARG A 57 5.22 9.06 -14.16
N ILE A 58 5.56 8.66 -12.93
CA ILE A 58 6.79 9.12 -12.23
C ILE A 58 8.03 8.76 -13.06
N ASP A 59 8.10 7.53 -13.54
CA ASP A 59 9.23 7.03 -14.36
C ASP A 59 9.18 7.52 -15.82
N ARG A 60 8.16 8.29 -16.21
CA ARG A 60 7.90 8.73 -17.59
C ARG A 60 7.87 7.57 -18.59
N LYS A 61 7.33 6.42 -18.18
CA LYS A 61 7.17 5.25 -19.04
C LYS A 61 6.01 5.44 -19.99
N ASN A 62 6.18 4.91 -21.21
CA ASN A 62 5.10 4.82 -22.19
C ASN A 62 4.12 3.68 -21.91
N THR A 63 4.47 2.75 -21.01
CA THR A 63 3.63 1.61 -20.64
C THR A 63 3.41 1.56 -19.13
N ILE A 64 2.19 1.15 -18.75
CA ILE A 64 1.80 0.99 -17.34
C ILE A 64 2.50 -0.25 -16.77
N TYR A 65 2.97 -0.17 -15.53
CA TYR A 65 3.50 -1.32 -14.82
C TYR A 65 2.44 -2.41 -14.63
N SER A 66 2.88 -3.67 -14.62
CA SER A 66 2.00 -4.76 -14.21
C SER A 66 1.68 -4.64 -12.73
N LEU A 67 0.45 -4.99 -12.32
CA LEU A 67 0.02 -4.98 -10.92
C LEU A 67 0.90 -5.86 -10.02
N ASN A 68 1.54 -6.88 -10.60
CA ASN A 68 2.45 -7.78 -9.90
C ASN A 68 3.90 -7.26 -9.83
N ASN A 69 4.20 -6.11 -10.44
CA ASN A 69 5.55 -5.57 -10.56
C ASN A 69 5.56 -4.03 -10.51
N ILE A 70 4.84 -3.47 -9.54
CA ILE A 70 4.90 -2.04 -9.22
C ILE A 70 6.20 -1.80 -8.41
N PRO A 71 7.14 -0.97 -8.88
CA PRO A 71 8.45 -0.84 -8.24
C PRO A 71 8.45 0.05 -6.98
N TYR A 72 7.30 0.64 -6.64
CA TYR A 72 7.16 1.58 -5.55
C TYR A 72 6.28 1.03 -4.44
N VAL A 73 6.69 1.29 -3.19
CA VAL A 73 5.85 1.11 -2.01
C VAL A 73 5.35 2.48 -1.58
N PHE A 74 4.06 2.74 -1.77
CA PHE A 74 3.44 3.98 -1.34
C PHE A 74 3.16 3.96 0.16
N GLN A 75 3.56 5.02 0.85
CA GLN A 75 3.31 5.20 2.28
C GLN A 75 2.46 6.45 2.49
N LEU A 76 1.42 6.34 3.33
CA LEU A 76 0.56 7.47 3.65
C LEU A 76 1.26 8.39 4.66
N ILE A 77 1.59 9.61 4.22
CA ILE A 77 2.16 10.65 5.08
C ILE A 77 1.04 11.46 5.76
N LEU A 78 0.12 12.00 4.97
CA LEU A 78 -0.94 12.90 5.42
C LEU A 78 -2.27 12.55 4.72
N ARG A 79 -3.38 12.55 5.47
CA ARG A 79 -4.75 12.42 4.93
C ARG A 79 -5.69 13.40 5.61
N SER A 80 -6.30 14.28 4.83
CA SER A 80 -7.18 15.34 5.37
C SER A 80 -8.33 14.82 6.24
N SER A 81 -8.90 13.65 5.92
CA SER A 81 -9.98 13.04 6.72
C SER A 81 -9.52 12.45 8.06
N ARG A 82 -8.21 12.18 8.22
CA ARG A 82 -7.60 11.68 9.45
C ARG A 82 -6.96 12.81 10.26
N ASP A 83 -6.20 13.65 9.57
CA ASP A 83 -5.26 14.60 10.16
C ASP A 83 -5.80 16.04 10.17
N GLY A 84 -6.88 16.32 9.42
CA GLY A 84 -7.43 17.66 9.23
C GLY A 84 -6.91 18.36 7.98
N PHE A 85 -7.55 19.48 7.61
CA PHE A 85 -7.29 20.22 6.38
C PHE A 85 -6.60 21.59 6.61
N ASP A 86 -6.01 21.80 7.79
CA ASP A 86 -5.30 23.06 8.09
C ASP A 86 -3.90 23.06 7.43
N PRO A 87 -3.52 24.11 6.66
CA PRO A 87 -2.18 24.23 6.07
C PRO A 87 -1.03 24.10 7.08
N LYS A 88 -1.23 24.48 8.34
CA LYS A 88 -0.23 24.31 9.41
C LYS A 88 0.09 22.85 9.66
N ILE A 89 -0.91 21.97 9.53
CA ILE A 89 -0.74 20.52 9.71
C ILE A 89 0.07 19.96 8.55
N PHE A 90 -0.19 20.41 7.33
CA PHE A 90 0.61 20.03 6.16
C PHE A 90 2.09 20.37 6.40
N TRP A 91 2.42 21.61 6.76
CA TRP A 91 3.83 21.97 6.98
C TRP A 91 4.43 21.25 8.19
N LYS A 92 3.67 21.00 9.25
CA LYS A 92 4.16 20.23 10.40
C LYS A 92 4.53 18.79 10.03
N ILE A 93 3.78 18.15 9.15
CA ILE A 93 3.93 16.73 8.82
C ILE A 93 4.81 16.51 7.58
N CYS A 94 4.59 17.28 6.51
CA CYS A 94 5.23 17.08 5.22
C CYS A 94 6.57 17.78 5.09
N HIS A 95 6.93 18.71 5.98
CA HIS A 95 8.23 19.38 5.93
C HIS A 95 9.37 18.36 6.00
N GLY A 96 10.38 18.51 5.14
CA GLY A 96 11.50 17.55 5.07
C GLY A 96 11.23 16.33 4.18
N HIS A 97 9.98 16.10 3.74
CA HIS A 97 9.67 14.99 2.85
C HIS A 97 9.87 15.37 1.38
N SER A 98 10.57 14.51 0.64
CA SER A 98 10.73 14.57 -0.82
C SER A 98 10.13 13.32 -1.48
N ASN A 99 10.11 13.27 -2.82
CA ASN A 99 9.51 12.18 -3.58
C ASN A 99 8.07 11.84 -3.16
N THR A 100 7.26 12.88 -3.01
CA THR A 100 5.89 12.77 -2.50
C THR A 100 4.88 12.90 -3.62
N GLY A 101 3.81 12.10 -3.56
CA GLY A 101 2.64 12.24 -4.41
C GLY A 101 1.47 12.86 -3.64
N THR A 102 0.81 13.85 -4.24
CA THR A 102 -0.45 14.41 -3.73
C THR A 102 -1.59 13.84 -4.54
N ILE A 103 -2.62 13.33 -3.87
CA ILE A 103 -3.80 12.73 -4.49
C ILE A 103 -5.07 13.39 -3.92
N LEU A 104 -5.98 13.77 -4.80
CA LEU A 104 -7.28 14.37 -4.50
C LEU A 104 -8.38 13.60 -5.25
N LYS A 105 -9.48 13.28 -4.57
CA LYS A 105 -10.72 12.83 -5.21
C LYS A 105 -11.66 14.03 -5.37
N VAL A 106 -12.18 14.25 -6.57
CA VAL A 106 -13.18 15.29 -6.82
C VAL A 106 -14.52 14.81 -6.27
N ALA A 107 -15.18 15.65 -5.47
CA ALA A 107 -16.46 15.31 -4.84
C ALA A 107 -17.53 14.96 -5.88
N ASP A 108 -18.38 14.00 -5.55
CA ASP A 108 -19.50 13.53 -6.39
C ASP A 108 -19.09 12.99 -7.78
N THR A 109 -17.81 12.67 -7.96
CA THR A 109 -17.27 12.05 -9.18
C THR A 109 -16.28 10.94 -8.83
N ASP A 110 -15.86 10.19 -9.84
CA ASP A 110 -14.75 9.24 -9.75
C ASP A 110 -13.42 9.82 -10.26
N GLU A 111 -13.35 11.13 -10.49
CA GLU A 111 -12.12 11.77 -10.94
C GLU A 111 -11.09 11.87 -9.81
N ILE A 112 -9.87 11.44 -10.12
CA ILE A 112 -8.71 11.53 -9.24
C ILE A 112 -7.68 12.46 -9.88
N LEU A 113 -7.33 13.51 -9.15
CA LEU A 113 -6.33 14.50 -9.54
C LEU A 113 -5.13 14.40 -8.61
N GLY A 114 -3.99 14.90 -9.07
CA GLY A 114 -2.78 14.86 -8.26
C GLY A 114 -1.56 15.42 -8.95
N GLY A 115 -0.44 15.31 -8.23
CA GLY A 115 0.87 15.72 -8.71
C GLY A 115 1.97 15.02 -7.92
N PHE A 116 3.16 14.97 -8.52
CA PHE A 116 4.35 14.42 -7.87
C PHE A 116 5.36 15.53 -7.63
N ASN A 117 5.87 15.63 -6.41
CA ASN A 117 6.95 16.53 -6.04
C ASN A 117 8.22 15.70 -5.73
N PRO A 118 9.23 15.72 -6.61
CA PRO A 118 10.50 15.04 -6.35
C PRO A 118 11.35 15.77 -5.29
N LEU A 119 11.09 17.06 -5.07
CA LEU A 119 11.87 17.89 -4.14
C LEU A 119 11.28 17.86 -2.75
N GLU A 120 12.10 18.29 -1.79
CA GLU A 120 11.68 18.44 -0.41
C GLU A 120 10.64 19.54 -0.25
N TRP A 121 9.59 19.28 0.53
CA TRP A 121 8.70 20.33 1.01
C TRP A 121 9.43 21.15 2.07
N ASN A 122 9.87 22.33 1.68
CA ASN A 122 10.47 23.29 2.60
C ASN A 122 9.71 24.61 2.54
N LYS A 123 9.55 25.25 3.69
CA LYS A 123 9.03 26.60 3.76
C LYS A 123 10.22 27.51 3.48
N THR A 124 10.33 28.01 2.25
CA THR A 124 11.17 29.19 2.04
C THR A 124 10.48 30.33 2.77
N ASP A 125 11.13 30.86 3.80
CA ASP A 125 10.73 32.11 4.43
C ASP A 125 10.80 33.21 3.36
N GLY A 126 9.64 33.50 2.78
CA GLY A 126 9.43 34.66 1.91
C GLY A 126 9.12 35.90 2.72
#